data_AF-A0AAD5BF85-F1
#
_entry.id   AF-A0AAD5BF85-F1
#
_cell.length_a   1.000
_cell.length_b   1.000
_cell.length_c   1.000
_cell.angle_alpha   90.00
_cell.angle_beta   90.00
_cell.angle_gamma   90.00
#
_symmetry.space_group_name_H-M   'P 1'
#
loop_
_entity.id
_entity.type
_entity.pdbx_description
1 polymer ?
#
loop_
_entity_poly.entity_id
_entity_poly.type
_entity_poly.pdbx_seq_one_letter_code
_entity_poly.pdbx_strand_id
1 'polypeptide(L)'
;MGYINRFIHSITRTQLETTKFGFYLLSPILIMYYVGLDTDKKFNLPGFWPDPATLNQIPKEPHEIQAEVARIRKARAEKRARLEAKAKELGITEEDADEKE
;
A
#
# COMPACT_ATOMS: atom_id res chain seq x y z
N MET A 1 1.63 -48.46 -20.49
CA MET A 1 2.88 -47.70 -20.28
C MET A 1 3.88 -47.71 -21.46
N GLY A 2 3.93 -48.74 -22.30
CA GLY A 2 4.92 -48.82 -23.40
C GLY A 2 4.77 -47.78 -24.52
N TYR A 3 3.54 -47.37 -24.86
CA TYR A 3 3.28 -46.39 -25.92
C TYR A 3 3.80 -44.99 -25.60
N ILE A 4 3.62 -44.55 -24.35
CA ILE A 4 4.10 -43.24 -23.87
C ILE A 4 5.64 -43.23 -23.85
N ASN A 5 6.26 -44.34 -23.41
CA ASN A 5 7.71 -44.42 -23.34
C ASN A 5 8.35 -44.40 -24.74
N ARG A 6 7.76 -45.09 -25.73
CA ARG A 6 8.21 -45.06 -27.13
C ARG A 6 8.04 -43.66 -27.75
N PHE A 7 6.96 -42.97 -27.41
CA PHE A 7 6.71 -41.59 -27.85
C PHE A 7 7.76 -40.63 -27.30
N ILE A 8 8.04 -40.66 -26.00
CA ILE A 8 9.05 -39.77 -25.37
C ILE A 8 10.45 -39.99 -25.98
N HIS A 9 10.83 -41.23 -26.26
CA HIS A 9 12.13 -41.54 -26.88
C HIS A 9 12.21 -41.14 -28.36
N SER A 10 11.08 -40.88 -29.03
CA SER A 10 11.05 -40.44 -30.42
C SER A 10 11.20 -38.92 -30.60
N ILE A 11 11.13 -38.15 -29.50
CA ILE A 11 11.24 -36.69 -29.54
C ILE A 11 12.70 -36.28 -29.73
N THR A 12 12.96 -35.43 -30.72
CA THR A 12 14.30 -34.92 -31.00
C THR A 12 14.66 -33.71 -30.13
N ARG A 13 15.96 -33.46 -29.95
CA ARG A 13 16.46 -32.30 -29.20
C ARG A 13 15.88 -30.97 -29.73
N THR A 14 15.86 -30.81 -31.05
CA THR A 14 15.32 -29.61 -31.70
C THR A 14 13.84 -29.41 -31.39
N GLN A 15 13.03 -30.48 -31.37
CA GLN A 15 11.62 -30.39 -31.00
C GLN A 15 11.44 -29.90 -29.56
N LEU A 16 12.25 -30.39 -28.61
CA LEU A 16 12.22 -29.92 -27.22
C LEU A 16 12.63 -28.45 -27.10
N GLU A 17 13.65 -28.02 -27.83
CA GLU A 17 14.10 -26.62 -27.84
C GLU A 17 13.03 -25.69 -28.43
N THR A 18 12.37 -26.09 -29.51
CA THR A 18 11.25 -25.33 -30.10
C THR A 18 10.05 -25.27 -29.14
N THR A 19 9.69 -26.37 -28.47
CA THR A 19 8.62 -26.35 -27.46
C THR A 19 8.98 -25.47 -26.28
N LYS A 20 10.22 -25.52 -25.78
CA LYS A 20 10.70 -24.65 -24.70
C LYS A 20 10.62 -23.17 -25.09
N PHE A 21 11.08 -22.85 -26.31
CA PHE A 21 10.97 -21.49 -26.86
C PHE A 21 9.52 -21.03 -26.95
N GLY A 22 8.63 -21.86 -27.52
CA GLY A 22 7.20 -21.58 -27.60
C GLY A 22 6.56 -21.37 -26.23
N PHE A 23 6.90 -22.20 -25.24
CA PHE A 23 6.41 -22.04 -23.87
C PHE A 23 6.87 -20.74 -23.22
N TYR A 24 8.14 -20.35 -23.38
CA TYR A 24 8.64 -19.09 -22.84
C TYR A 24 8.05 -17.87 -23.53
N LEU A 25 7.75 -17.95 -24.82
CA LEU A 25 7.10 -16.87 -25.55
C LEU A 25 5.61 -16.75 -25.18
N LEU A 26 4.89 -17.89 -25.15
CA LEU A 26 3.44 -17.90 -24.95
C LEU A 26 3.04 -17.75 -23.49
N SER A 27 3.81 -18.26 -22.53
CA SER A 27 3.43 -18.23 -21.11
C SER A 27 3.15 -16.81 -20.57
N PRO A 28 3.99 -15.77 -20.77
CA PRO A 28 3.66 -14.43 -20.30
C PRO A 28 2.45 -13.83 -21.03
N ILE A 29 2.31 -14.10 -22.34
CA ILE A 29 1.17 -13.61 -23.14
C ILE A 29 -0.14 -14.21 -22.64
N LEU A 30 -0.15 -15.51 -22.34
CA LEU A 30 -1.32 -16.19 -21.80
C LEU A 30 -1.66 -15.71 -20.39
N ILE A 31 -0.65 -15.47 -19.54
CA ILE A 31 -0.86 -14.89 -18.21
C ILE A 31 -1.45 -13.49 -18.35
N MET A 32 -0.90 -12.64 -19.21
CA MET A 32 -1.42 -11.29 -19.45
C MET A 32 -2.84 -11.32 -20.04
N TYR A 33 -3.16 -12.27 -20.93
CA TYR A 33 -4.52 -12.43 -21.46
C TYR A 33 -5.50 -12.92 -20.39
N TYR A 34 -5.08 -13.87 -19.56
CA TYR A 34 -5.90 -14.38 -18.46
C TYR A 34 -6.12 -13.34 -17.37
N VAL A 35 -5.09 -12.59 -16.99
CA VAL A 35 -5.15 -11.56 -15.97
C VAL A 35 -5.87 -10.32 -16.52
N GLY A 36 -5.43 -9.83 -17.68
CA GLY A 36 -5.95 -8.62 -18.32
C GLY A 36 -5.48 -7.34 -17.63
N LEU A 37 -6.25 -6.27 -17.83
CA LEU A 37 -6.01 -4.97 -17.18
C LEU A 37 -6.70 -4.86 -15.81
N ASP A 38 -7.72 -5.67 -15.56
CA ASP A 38 -8.51 -5.65 -14.31
C ASP A 38 -7.95 -6.63 -13.26
N THR A 39 -6.67 -6.48 -12.94
CA THR A 39 -6.00 -7.25 -11.87
C THR A 39 -6.68 -7.08 -10.53
N ASP A 40 -7.11 -5.85 -10.23
CA ASP A 40 -7.80 -5.53 -8.98
C ASP A 40 -9.04 -6.42 -8.82
N LYS A 41 -9.99 -6.38 -9.75
CA LYS A 41 -11.22 -7.17 -9.64
C LYS A 41 -11.01 -8.69 -9.54
N LYS A 42 -9.99 -9.24 -10.21
CA LYS A 42 -9.73 -10.69 -10.22
C LYS A 42 -8.97 -11.19 -8.99
N PHE A 43 -8.11 -10.35 -8.41
CA PHE A 43 -7.25 -10.73 -7.29
C PHE A 43 -7.57 -9.97 -6.01
N ASN A 44 -8.62 -9.16 -5.98
CA ASN A 44 -9.04 -8.46 -4.77
C ASN A 44 -9.52 -9.48 -3.74
N LEU A 45 -9.02 -9.32 -2.52
CA LEU A 45 -9.44 -10.12 -1.39
C LEU A 45 -10.67 -9.44 -0.76
N PRO A 46 -11.77 -10.19 -0.50
CA PRO A 46 -12.95 -9.60 0.11
C PRO A 46 -12.61 -9.07 1.51
N GLY A 47 -12.83 -7.77 1.71
CA GLY A 47 -12.56 -7.10 3.00
C GLY A 47 -11.08 -6.81 3.29
N PHE A 48 -10.20 -6.84 2.28
CA PHE A 48 -8.79 -6.47 2.45
C PHE A 48 -8.62 -4.98 2.81
N TRP A 49 -9.37 -4.12 2.13
CA TRP A 49 -9.37 -2.69 2.41
C TRP A 49 -10.37 -2.38 3.53
N PRO A 50 -9.99 -1.56 4.54
CA PRO A 50 -10.93 -1.03 5.51
C PRO A 50 -12.06 -0.31 4.78
N ASP A 51 -13.28 -0.44 5.29
CA ASP A 51 -14.44 0.25 4.72
C ASP A 51 -14.10 1.75 4.60
N PRO A 52 -14.23 2.35 3.39
CA PRO A 52 -13.97 3.77 3.22
C PRO A 52 -14.73 4.63 4.22
N ALA A 53 -15.93 4.24 4.65
CA ALA A 53 -16.69 4.97 5.67
C ALA A 53 -15.99 5.01 7.05
N THR A 54 -15.14 4.03 7.35
CA THR A 54 -14.36 3.96 8.60
C THR A 54 -13.08 4.79 8.54
N LEU A 55 -12.61 5.16 7.34
CA LEU A 55 -11.42 5.98 7.18
C LEU A 55 -11.70 7.44 7.51
N ASN A 56 -10.65 8.17 7.92
CA ASN A 56 -10.73 9.62 8.08
C ASN A 56 -11.08 10.26 6.74
N GLN A 57 -12.31 10.73 6.61
CA GLN A 57 -12.79 11.43 5.43
C GLN A 57 -12.22 12.85 5.43
N ILE A 58 -11.50 13.21 4.39
CA ILE A 58 -11.00 14.57 4.21
C ILE A 58 -12.20 15.44 3.84
N PRO A 59 -12.45 16.55 4.55
CA PRO A 59 -13.51 17.49 4.19
C PRO A 59 -13.25 18.03 2.78
N LYS A 60 -14.25 17.92 1.89
CA LYS A 60 -14.09 18.30 0.47
C LYS A 60 -14.60 19.70 0.19
N GLU A 61 -15.58 20.15 0.97
CA GLU A 61 -16.23 21.43 0.75
C GLU A 61 -15.45 22.58 1.42
N PRO A 62 -15.37 23.77 0.80
CA PRO A 62 -14.59 24.90 1.34
C PRO A 62 -15.00 25.35 2.75
N HIS A 63 -16.28 25.21 3.10
CA HIS A 63 -16.80 25.60 4.41
C HIS A 63 -16.44 24.57 5.51
N GLU A 64 -16.49 23.27 5.17
CA GLU A 64 -16.04 22.18 6.07
C GLU A 64 -14.55 22.29 6.36
N ILE A 65 -13.75 22.63 5.34
CA ILE A 65 -12.31 22.84 5.48
C ILE A 65 -12.02 23.98 6.47
N GLN A 66 -12.72 25.11 6.35
CA GLN A 66 -12.52 26.24 7.27
C GLN A 66 -12.87 25.89 8.71
N ALA A 67 -13.96 25.15 8.92
CA ALA A 67 -14.37 24.68 10.25
C ALA A 67 -13.32 23.72 10.85
N GLU A 68 -12.81 22.78 10.08
CA GLU A 68 -11.80 21.82 10.52
C GLU A 68 -10.46 22.53 10.82
N VAL A 69 -10.06 23.51 10.01
CA VAL A 69 -8.87 24.34 10.27
C VAL A 69 -9.03 25.14 11.57
N ALA A 70 -10.21 25.70 11.83
CA ALA A 70 -10.50 26.40 13.09
C ALA A 70 -10.41 25.46 14.30
N ARG A 71 -10.96 24.24 14.18
CA ARG A 71 -10.85 23.18 15.19
C ARG A 71 -9.39 22.83 15.49
N ILE A 72 -8.57 22.65 14.45
CA ILE A 72 -7.14 22.33 14.56
C ILE A 72 -6.39 23.48 15.26
N ARG A 73 -6.67 24.75 14.90
CA ARG A 73 -6.05 25.91 15.53
C ARG A 73 -6.36 26.00 17.02
N LYS A 74 -7.62 25.77 17.40
CA LYS A 74 -8.04 25.75 18.81
C LYS A 74 -7.35 24.63 19.60
N ALA A 75 -7.34 23.41 19.07
CA ALA A 75 -6.67 22.27 19.70
C ALA A 75 -5.16 22.50 19.88
N ARG A 76 -4.51 23.17 18.92
CA ARG A 76 -3.09 23.56 19.03
C ARG A 76 -2.87 24.58 20.15
N ALA A 77 -3.72 25.61 20.24
CA ALA A 77 -3.61 26.62 21.28
C ALA A 77 -3.80 26.02 22.69
N GLU A 78 -4.79 25.14 22.86
CA GLU A 78 -5.02 24.42 24.11
C GLU A 78 -3.85 23.50 24.48
N LYS A 79 -3.31 22.76 23.49
CA LYS A 79 -2.12 21.93 23.71
C LYS A 79 -0.93 22.78 24.14
N ARG A 80 -0.71 23.94 23.51
CA ARG A 80 0.37 24.87 23.87
C ARG A 80 0.19 25.40 25.30
N ALA A 81 -1.00 25.88 25.65
CA ALA A 81 -1.29 26.34 27.00
C ALA A 81 -1.10 25.23 28.06
N ARG A 82 -1.48 23.98 27.75
CA ARG A 82 -1.25 22.84 28.64
C ARG A 82 0.23 22.53 28.83
N LEU A 83 1.03 22.65 27.77
CA LEU A 83 2.48 22.45 27.83
C LEU A 83 3.15 23.57 28.62
N GLU A 84 2.76 24.83 28.41
CA GLU A 84 3.26 25.98 29.17
C GLU A 84 2.93 25.89 30.67
N ALA A 85 1.71 25.44 31.02
CA ALA A 85 1.32 25.21 32.41
C ALA A 85 2.17 24.09 33.05
N LYS A 86 2.36 22.97 32.35
CA LYS A 86 3.22 21.88 32.82
C LYS A 86 4.69 22.28 32.96
N ALA A 87 5.21 23.11 32.05
CA ALA A 87 6.57 23.63 32.13
C ALA A 87 6.76 24.51 33.37
N LYS A 88 5.77 25.37 33.67
CA LYS A 88 5.75 26.19 34.90
C LYS A 88 5.68 25.35 36.19
N GLU A 89 4.88 24.29 36.20
CA GLU A 89 4.79 23.38 37.35
C GLU A 89 6.08 22.59 37.59
N LEU A 90 6.79 22.23 36.51
CA LEU A 90 8.07 21.52 36.57
C LEU A 90 9.28 22.44 36.83
N GLY A 91 9.07 23.76 36.91
CA GLY A 91 10.13 24.72 37.21
C GLY A 91 11.21 24.84 36.14
N ILE A 92 10.95 24.38 34.91
CA ILE A 92 11.90 24.45 33.80
C ILE A 92 11.91 25.89 33.28
N THR A 93 12.95 26.64 33.62
CA THR A 93 13.24 27.97 33.05
C THR A 93 14.00 27.84 31.74
N GLU A 94 13.90 28.83 30.84
CA GLU A 94 14.58 28.79 29.53
C GLU A 94 16.12 28.60 29.64
N GLU A 95 16.70 28.87 30.81
CA GLU A 95 18.12 28.64 31.13
C GLU A 95 18.53 27.15 31.14
N ASP A 96 17.63 26.20 31.44
CA ASP A 96 17.94 24.75 31.47
C ASP A 96 17.97 24.10 30.07
N ALA A 97 17.42 24.78 29.06
CA ALA A 97 17.40 24.32 27.68
C ALA A 97 18.70 24.65 26.93
N ASP A 98 19.36 25.73 27.33
CA ASP A 98 20.62 26.21 26.74
C ASP A 98 21.87 25.51 27.33
N GLU A 99 21.78 24.87 28.50
CA GLU A 99 22.90 24.12 29.11
C GLU A 99 23.15 22.72 28.52
N LYS A 100 22.29 22.23 27.61
CA LYS A 100 22.37 20.86 27.05
C LYS A 100 22.80 20.79 25.58
N GLU A 101 23.29 21.89 25.01
CA GLU A 101 23.95 21.94 23.70
C GLU A 101 25.47 22.05 23.84
#